data_AF-A0A397BB45-F1
#
_entry.id   AF-A0A397BB45-F1
#
_cell.length_a   1.000
_cell.length_b   1.000
_cell.length_c   1.000
_cell.angle_alpha   90.00
_cell.angle_beta   90.00
_cell.angle_gamma   90.00
#
_symmetry.space_group_name_H-M   'P 1'
#
loop_
_entity.id
_entity.type
_entity.pdbx_description
1 polymer ?
#
loop_
_entity_poly.entity_id
_entity_poly.type
_entity_poly.pdbx_seq_one_letter_code
_entity_poly.pdbx_strand_id
1 'polypeptide(L)'
;MDVDPWSLERNFLTLQSCLREVIGCAGGNSYKIPRMKKAALKKCGRLPESVSCGKDVYDDGCTLLGQVDLSTVMLELSLQTARDLEMSDIFTALETLDIDDQDE
;
A
#
# COMPACT_ATOMS: atom_id res chain seq x y z
N MET A 1 -13.54 7.05 25.17
CA MET A 1 -14.05 8.02 24.19
C MET A 1 -15.03 7.27 23.30
N ASP A 2 -16.29 7.69 23.27
CA ASP A 2 -17.28 7.13 22.33
C ASP A 2 -17.00 7.64 20.91
N VAL A 3 -16.94 6.72 19.96
CA VAL A 3 -16.80 7.04 18.53
C VAL A 3 -18.19 7.27 17.95
N ASP A 4 -18.42 8.44 17.37
CA ASP A 4 -19.67 8.78 16.69
C ASP A 4 -19.94 7.80 15.54
N PRO A 5 -21.08 7.08 15.52
CA PRO A 5 -21.40 6.10 14.47
C PRO A 5 -21.36 6.68 13.06
N TRP A 6 -21.72 7.96 12.92
CA TRP A 6 -21.68 8.61 11.62
C TRP A 6 -20.25 8.85 11.12
N SER A 7 -19.32 9.21 12.01
CA SER A 7 -17.90 9.32 11.68
C SER A 7 -17.35 8.00 11.13
N LEU A 8 -17.76 6.88 11.71
CA LEU A 8 -17.34 5.55 11.33
C LEU A 8 -17.89 5.14 9.96
N GLU A 9 -19.20 5.27 9.76
CA GLU A 9 -19.87 5.01 8.47
C GLU A 9 -19.26 5.83 7.32
N ARG A 10 -19.00 7.13 7.58
CA ARG A 10 -18.37 8.01 6.61
C ARG A 10 -16.97 7.52 6.24
N ASN A 11 -16.18 7.06 7.21
CA ASN A 11 -14.83 6.55 6.99
C ASN A 11 -14.84 5.22 6.22
N PHE A 12 -15.73 4.28 6.58
CA PHE A 12 -15.89 3.02 5.87
C PHE A 12 -16.15 3.22 4.37
N LEU A 13 -17.10 4.09 4.02
CA LEU A 13 -17.38 4.39 2.61
C LEU A 13 -16.20 5.07 1.90
N THR A 14 -15.29 5.76 2.63
CA THR A 14 -14.10 6.39 2.02
C THR A 14 -13.12 5.28 1.70
N LEU A 15 -12.84 4.42 2.68
CA LEU A 15 -11.90 3.32 2.56
C LEU A 15 -12.34 2.36 1.44
N GLN A 16 -13.61 1.99 1.38
CA GLN A 16 -14.13 1.14 0.29
C GLN A 16 -13.95 1.81 -1.09
N SER A 17 -14.17 3.13 -1.18
CA SER A 17 -13.93 3.87 -2.42
C SER A 17 -12.45 3.85 -2.80
N CYS A 18 -11.55 4.09 -1.83
CA CYS A 18 -10.11 4.04 -2.06
C CYS A 18 -9.63 2.64 -2.46
N LEU A 19 -10.12 1.57 -1.82
CA LEU A 19 -9.76 0.20 -2.15
C LEU A 19 -10.11 -0.15 -3.60
N ARG A 20 -11.26 0.32 -4.10
CA ARG A 20 -11.62 0.15 -5.50
C ARG A 20 -10.63 0.87 -6.44
N GLU A 21 -10.20 2.08 -6.10
CA GLU A 21 -9.18 2.79 -6.89
C GLU A 21 -7.81 2.09 -6.82
N VAL A 22 -7.42 1.53 -5.67
CA VAL A 22 -6.18 0.75 -5.52
C VAL A 22 -6.18 -0.44 -6.49
N ILE A 23 -7.30 -1.16 -6.60
CA ILE A 23 -7.43 -2.26 -7.56
C ILE A 23 -7.29 -1.71 -9.00
N GLY A 24 -8.00 -0.63 -9.33
CA GLY A 24 -7.93 0.01 -10.65
C GLY A 24 -6.55 0.59 -11.01
N CYS A 25 -5.70 0.87 -10.02
CA CYS A 25 -4.32 1.32 -10.19
C CYS A 25 -3.28 0.20 -9.96
N ALA A 26 -3.68 -1.08 -10.08
CA ALA A 26 -2.80 -2.24 -9.94
C ALA A 26 -1.98 -2.25 -8.63
N GLY A 27 -2.61 -1.85 -7.51
CA GLY A 27 -1.96 -1.77 -6.19
C GLY A 27 -1.27 -0.43 -5.92
N GLY A 28 -1.19 0.47 -6.91
CA GLY A 28 -0.61 1.80 -6.75
C GLY A 28 -1.45 2.76 -5.90
N ASN A 29 -0.82 3.87 -5.49
CA ASN A 29 -1.45 4.94 -4.71
C ASN A 29 -1.67 6.24 -5.51
N SER A 30 -1.39 6.23 -6.82
CA SER A 30 -1.45 7.39 -7.71
C SER A 30 -2.88 7.73 -8.17
N TYR A 31 -3.85 7.62 -7.27
CA TYR A 31 -5.25 7.96 -7.52
C TYR A 31 -5.71 9.15 -6.68
N LYS A 32 -6.74 9.84 -7.16
CA LYS A 32 -7.40 10.90 -6.38
C LYS A 32 -8.42 10.27 -5.45
N ILE A 33 -8.45 10.68 -4.20
CA ILE A 33 -9.46 10.20 -3.23
C ILE A 33 -10.87 10.50 -3.76
N PRO A 34 -11.72 9.49 -4.01
CA PRO A 34 -13.06 9.70 -4.55
C PRO A 34 -13.98 10.45 -3.58
N ARG A 35 -14.64 11.52 -4.06
CA ARG A 35 -15.58 12.33 -3.26
C ARG A 35 -17.04 11.98 -3.59
N MET A 36 -17.74 11.34 -2.66
CA MET A 36 -19.14 10.90 -2.83
C MET A 36 -20.19 11.83 -2.18
N LYS A 37 -19.80 13.02 -1.70
CA LYS A 37 -20.72 13.98 -1.02
C LYS A 37 -21.60 13.33 0.06
N LYS A 38 -21.02 12.45 0.89
CA LYS A 38 -21.71 11.56 1.84
C LYS A 38 -22.70 12.27 2.77
N ALA A 39 -22.34 13.45 3.28
CA ALA A 39 -23.24 14.22 4.13
C ALA A 39 -24.52 14.66 3.41
N ALA A 40 -24.43 15.02 2.14
CA ALA A 40 -25.61 15.36 1.34
C ALA A 40 -26.46 14.11 1.06
N LEU A 41 -25.83 12.99 0.69
CA LEU A 41 -26.53 11.72 0.45
C LEU A 41 -27.24 11.21 1.71
N LYS A 42 -26.61 11.28 2.88
CA LYS A 42 -27.25 10.89 4.16
C LYS A 42 -28.46 11.75 4.47
N LYS A 43 -28.36 13.08 4.31
CA LYS A 43 -29.48 14.01 4.50
C LYS A 43 -30.65 13.69 3.57
N CYS A 44 -30.39 13.20 2.37
CA CYS A 44 -31.41 12.79 1.41
C CYS A 44 -31.90 11.34 1.58
N GLY A 45 -31.39 10.58 2.57
CA GLY A 45 -31.72 9.16 2.73
C GLY A 45 -31.23 8.27 1.58
N ARG A 46 -30.21 8.71 0.83
CA ARG A 46 -29.67 8.05 -0.36
C ARG A 46 -28.20 7.64 -0.21
N LEU A 47 -27.70 7.59 1.02
CA LEU A 47 -26.36 7.10 1.27
C LEU A 47 -26.36 5.58 1.08
N PRO A 48 -25.50 5.01 0.22
CA PRO A 48 -25.40 3.56 0.10
C PRO A 48 -24.74 2.97 1.35
N GLU A 49 -25.11 1.75 1.71
CA GLU A 49 -24.48 1.00 2.81
C GLU A 49 -23.05 0.56 2.46
N SER A 50 -22.79 0.31 1.17
CA SER A 50 -21.47 -0.06 0.67
C SER A 50 -21.20 0.49 -0.72
N VAL A 51 -19.93 0.56 -1.08
CA VAL A 51 -19.47 0.99 -2.40
C VAL A 51 -19.41 -0.24 -3.32
N SER A 52 -20.12 -0.20 -4.45
CA SER A 52 -20.06 -1.26 -5.46
C SER A 52 -18.69 -1.29 -6.15
N CYS A 53 -18.15 -2.50 -6.35
CA CYS A 53 -17.01 -2.76 -7.20
C CYS A 53 -17.50 -3.26 -8.57
N GLY A 54 -16.95 -2.71 -9.66
CA GLY A 54 -17.23 -3.20 -11.00
C GLY A 54 -16.67 -4.62 -11.17
N LYS A 55 -17.37 -5.45 -11.95
CA LYS A 55 -16.91 -6.82 -12.21
C LYS A 55 -15.59 -6.83 -12.97
N ASP A 56 -15.44 -5.93 -13.93
CA ASP A 56 -14.21 -5.64 -14.66
C ASP A 56 -13.05 -5.33 -13.71
N VAL A 57 -13.23 -4.37 -12.79
CA VAL A 57 -12.19 -4.00 -11.82
C VAL A 57 -11.80 -5.18 -10.93
N TYR A 58 -12.78 -5.97 -10.50
CA TYR A 58 -12.54 -7.16 -9.69
C TYR A 58 -11.76 -8.24 -10.45
N ASP A 59 -12.21 -8.58 -11.66
CA ASP A 59 -11.60 -9.62 -12.50
C ASP A 59 -10.16 -9.22 -12.91
N ASP A 60 -9.92 -7.95 -13.21
CA ASP A 60 -8.59 -7.39 -13.46
C ASP A 60 -7.68 -7.54 -12.23
N GLY A 61 -8.20 -7.22 -11.04
CA GLY A 61 -7.48 -7.39 -9.77
C GLY A 61 -7.12 -8.85 -9.50
N CYS A 62 -8.05 -9.78 -9.70
CA CYS A 62 -7.79 -11.21 -9.58
C CYS A 62 -6.73 -11.68 -10.58
N THR A 63 -6.78 -11.18 -11.81
CA THR A 63 -5.78 -11.51 -12.85
C THR A 63 -4.39 -11.05 -12.44
N LEU A 64 -4.25 -9.81 -11.95
CA LEU A 64 -2.98 -9.26 -11.47
C LEU A 64 -2.43 -10.05 -10.28
N LEU A 65 -3.29 -10.41 -9.31
CA LEU A 65 -2.88 -11.22 -8.17
C LEU A 65 -2.44 -12.63 -8.58
N GLY A 66 -3.03 -13.20 -9.63
CA GLY A 66 -2.65 -14.51 -10.16
C GLY A 66 -1.34 -14.54 -10.94
N GLN A 67 -0.80 -13.38 -11.34
CA GLN A 67 0.47 -13.30 -12.08
C GLN A 67 1.71 -13.42 -11.19
N VAL A 68 1.57 -13.18 -9.88
CA VAL A 68 2.70 -13.08 -8.95
C VAL A 68 2.65 -14.22 -7.95
N ASP A 69 3.67 -15.08 -7.96
CA ASP A 69 3.88 -16.03 -6.87
C ASP A 69 4.52 -15.33 -5.68
N LEU A 70 3.70 -15.01 -4.68
CA LEU A 70 4.12 -14.33 -3.46
C LEU A 70 5.24 -15.09 -2.73
N SER A 71 5.23 -16.42 -2.75
CA SER A 71 6.27 -17.21 -2.09
C SER A 71 7.64 -17.02 -2.75
N THR A 72 7.69 -17.03 -4.07
CA THR A 72 8.91 -16.72 -4.83
C THR A 72 9.40 -15.29 -4.57
N VAL A 73 8.50 -14.29 -4.61
CA VAL A 73 8.87 -12.89 -4.36
C VAL A 73 9.41 -12.69 -2.93
N MET A 74 8.76 -13.29 -1.94
CA MET A 74 9.23 -13.21 -0.55
C MET A 74 10.60 -13.87 -0.37
N LEU A 75 10.83 -15.01 -1.01
CA LEU A 75 12.12 -15.69 -0.98
C LEU A 75 13.21 -14.80 -1.61
N GLU A 76 12.96 -14.26 -2.80
CA GLU A 76 13.90 -13.38 -3.49
C GLU A 76 14.25 -12.14 -2.66
N LEU A 77 13.24 -11.48 -2.09
CA LEU A 77 13.44 -10.32 -1.21
C LEU A 77 14.27 -10.67 0.03
N SER A 78 14.03 -11.84 0.64
CA SER A 78 14.79 -12.28 1.81
C SER A 78 16.27 -12.53 1.48
N LEU A 79 16.54 -13.13 0.33
CA LEU A 79 17.91 -13.37 -0.15
C LEU A 79 18.61 -12.05 -0.48
N GLN A 80 17.91 -11.10 -1.09
CA GLN A 80 18.47 -9.79 -1.38
C GLN A 80 18.79 -9.04 -0.09
N THR A 81 17.87 -9.02 0.87
CA THR A 81 18.06 -8.38 2.17
C THR A 81 19.28 -8.96 2.91
N ALA A 82 19.46 -10.29 2.87
CA ALA A 82 20.63 -10.93 3.47
C ALA A 82 21.95 -10.46 2.83
N ARG A 83 22.01 -10.40 1.50
CA ARG A 83 23.20 -9.90 0.77
C ARG A 83 23.49 -8.43 1.07
N ASP A 84 22.45 -7.60 1.14
CA ASP A 84 22.59 -6.17 1.42
C ASP A 84 23.14 -5.94 2.84
N LEU A 85 22.72 -6.77 3.81
CA LEU A 85 23.27 -6.74 5.17
C LEU A 85 24.73 -7.19 5.21
N GLU A 86 25.08 -8.29 4.54
CA GLU A 86 26.48 -8.75 4.45
C GLU A 86 27.40 -7.67 3.85
N MET A 87 26.92 -6.96 2.83
CA MET A 87 27.68 -5.89 2.20
C MET A 87 27.81 -4.66 3.13
N SER A 88 26.77 -4.35 3.91
CA SER A 88 26.80 -3.28 4.90
C SER A 88 27.89 -3.51 5.95
N ASP A 89 28.04 -4.74 6.45
CA ASP A 89 29.05 -5.08 7.45
C ASP A 89 30.48 -4.82 6.94
N ILE A 90 30.74 -5.14 5.66
CA ILE A 90 32.03 -4.88 5.01
C ILE A 90 32.29 -3.37 4.89
N PHE A 91 31.30 -2.58 4.48
CA PHE A 91 31.46 -1.12 4.37
C PHE A 91 31.66 -0.46 5.75
N THR A 92 30.97 -0.92 6.79
CA THR A 92 31.19 -0.46 8.16
C THR A 92 32.62 -0.77 8.62
N ALA A 93 33.14 -1.98 8.33
CA ALA A 93 34.53 -2.30 8.66
C ALA A 93 35.53 -1.41 7.90
N LEU A 94 35.26 -1.09 6.63
CA LEU A 94 36.10 -0.20 5.83
C LEU A 94 36.11 1.24 6.36
N GLU A 95 34.98 1.75 6.87
CA GLU A 95 34.91 3.09 7.50
C GLU A 95 35.80 3.20 8.75
N THR A 96 36.02 2.08 9.45
CA THR A 96 36.88 2.06 10.65
C THR A 96 38.37 1.86 10.36
N LEU A 97 38.74 1.55 9.10
CA LEU A 97 40.12 1.49 8.68
C LEU A 97 40.60 2.92 8.36
N ASP A 98 41.22 3.56 9.34
CA ASP A 98 41.92 4.83 9.13
C ASP A 98 43.08 4.60 8.16
N ILE A 99 43.19 5.44 7.12
CA ILE A 99 44.39 5.47 6.29
C ILE A 99 45.36 6.34 7.06
N ASP A 100 46.27 5.72 7.82
CA ASP A 100 47.43 6.41 8.34
C ASP A 100 48.21 6.96 7.14
N ASP A 101 48.03 8.25 6.84
CA ASP A 101 48.89 9.03 5.93
C ASP A 101 50.28 9.14 6.58
N GLN A 102 51.02 8.03 6.63
CA GLN A 102 52.45 8.03 6.93
C GLN A 102 53.24 8.16 5.63
N ASP A 103 53.22 9.36 5.06
CA ASP A 103 54.21 9.80 4.08
C ASP A 103 54.40 11.33 4.21
N GLU A 104 55.16 11.77 5.23
CA GLU A 104 56.23 12.79 5.10
C GLU A 104 57.14 12.88 6.36
#